data_AF-A0A0U3GT43-F1
#
_entry.id   AF-A0A0U3GT43-F1
#
_cell.length_a   1.000
_cell.length_b   1.000
_cell.length_c   1.000
_cell.angle_alpha   90.00
_cell.angle_beta   90.00
_cell.angle_gamma   90.00
#
_symmetry.space_group_name_H-M   'P 1'
#
loop_
_entity.id
_entity.type
_entity.pdbx_description
1 polymer ?
#
loop_
_entity_poly.entity_id
_entity_poly.type
_entity_poly.pdbx_seq_one_letter_code
_entity_poly.pdbx_strand_id
1 'polypeptide(L)'
;MRDLDDRELRRRLELLVPFFRALGYRTLETYAAAGVLTTLPDASFPVSDARFRPTAEGLTCHPHGPVYFTITRAGELELGTGLGVPLTEAIIRYVQLAREQDLEDAGDEEGATEEFPPPRLVLDTETSRLYIVAVSRAHEPKSRPSFIPVEQYIQERAQLFVEAFRAAR
;
A
#
# COMPACT_ATOMS: atom_id res chain seq x y z
N MET A 1 4.72 -5.76 28.66
CA MET A 1 5.36 -6.35 27.47
C MET A 1 4.96 -5.58 26.21
N ARG A 2 3.66 -5.38 25.94
CA ARG A 2 3.13 -4.60 24.79
C ARG A 2 3.81 -3.22 24.58
N ASP A 3 4.08 -2.47 25.65
CA ASP A 3 4.71 -1.14 25.52
C ASP A 3 6.17 -1.15 25.04
N LEU A 4 6.92 -2.24 25.28
CA LEU A 4 8.29 -2.39 24.78
C LEU A 4 8.28 -2.75 23.29
N ASP A 5 7.31 -3.59 22.89
CA ASP A 5 7.11 -3.98 21.49
C ASP A 5 6.64 -2.79 20.64
N ASP A 6 5.75 -1.94 21.17
CA ASP A 6 5.27 -0.73 20.49
C ASP A 6 6.38 0.32 20.30
N ARG A 7 7.25 0.50 21.29
CA ARG A 7 8.39 1.43 21.18
C ARG A 7 9.42 0.94 20.15
N GLU A 8 9.71 -0.36 20.17
CA GLU A 8 10.63 -0.96 19.21
C GLU A 8 10.07 -0.91 17.79
N LEU A 9 8.77 -1.20 17.62
CA LEU A 9 8.06 -1.08 16.36
C LEU A 9 8.16 0.35 15.81
N ARG A 10 7.83 1.36 16.64
CA ARG A 10 7.94 2.78 16.25
C ARG A 10 9.35 3.14 15.80
N ARG A 11 10.35 2.78 16.59
CA ARG A 11 11.77 3.01 16.26
C ARG A 11 12.15 2.39 14.91
N ARG A 12 11.70 1.17 14.64
CA ARG A 12 11.99 0.50 13.36
C ARG A 12 11.24 1.11 12.18
N LEU A 13 9.98 1.51 12.38
CA LEU A 13 9.21 2.22 11.36
C LEU A 13 9.80 3.59 11.02
N GLU A 14 10.34 4.31 12.00
CA GLU A 14 11.06 5.57 11.77
C GLU A 14 12.29 5.37 10.86
N LEU A 15 13.00 4.25 10.98
CA LEU A 15 14.11 3.91 10.09
C LEU A 15 13.66 3.65 8.64
N LEU A 16 12.39 3.34 8.41
CA LEU A 16 11.82 3.14 7.07
C LEU A 16 11.34 4.45 6.41
N VAL A 17 11.34 5.58 7.10
CA VAL A 17 10.93 6.87 6.53
C VAL A 17 11.66 7.19 5.21
N PRO A 18 13.00 7.06 5.09
CA PRO A 18 13.70 7.33 3.83
C PRO A 18 13.28 6.38 2.71
N PHE A 19 13.02 5.11 3.05
CA PHE A 19 12.56 4.09 2.12
C PHE A 19 11.17 4.43 1.57
N PHE A 20 10.20 4.77 2.43
CA PHE A 20 8.86 5.15 1.98
C PHE A 20 8.87 6.41 1.12
N ARG A 21 9.68 7.41 1.49
CA ARG A 21 9.85 8.62 0.70
C ARG A 21 10.40 8.30 -0.69
N ALA A 22 11.43 7.47 -0.79
CA ALA A 22 12.00 7.05 -2.08
C ALA A 22 11.01 6.23 -2.92
N LEU A 23 10.24 5.34 -2.28
CA LEU A 23 9.21 4.55 -2.95
C LEU A 23 8.07 5.44 -3.47
N GLY A 24 7.67 6.46 -2.70
CA GLY A 24 6.72 7.46 -3.13
C GLY A 24 7.21 8.21 -4.38
N TYR A 25 8.39 8.82 -4.33
CA TYR A 25 8.93 9.54 -5.48
C TYR A 25 8.99 8.71 -6.76
N ARG A 26 9.49 7.45 -6.70
CA ARG A 26 9.52 6.55 -7.86
C ARG A 26 8.13 6.23 -8.41
N THR A 27 7.14 6.12 -7.53
CA THR A 27 5.73 5.92 -7.93
C THR A 27 5.19 7.17 -8.64
N LEU A 28 5.49 8.37 -8.15
CA LEU A 28 5.13 9.61 -8.84
C LEU A 28 5.82 9.76 -10.19
N GLU A 29 7.10 9.42 -10.30
CA GLU A 29 7.83 9.41 -11.57
C GLU A 29 7.15 8.48 -12.58
N THR A 30 6.69 7.32 -12.13
CA THR A 30 5.92 6.36 -12.94
C THR A 30 4.62 6.98 -13.45
N TYR A 31 3.86 7.64 -12.57
CA TYR A 31 2.62 8.33 -12.96
C TYR A 31 2.86 9.54 -13.86
N ALA A 32 3.93 10.31 -13.62
CA ALA A 32 4.34 11.43 -14.45
C ALA A 32 4.70 10.98 -15.87
N ALA A 33 5.50 9.91 -16.00
CA ALA A 33 5.90 9.35 -17.28
C ALA A 33 4.70 8.81 -18.10
N ALA A 34 3.63 8.40 -17.43
CA ALA A 34 2.38 7.99 -18.07
C ALA A 34 1.44 9.15 -18.43
N GLY A 35 1.74 10.38 -18.01
CA GLY A 35 0.87 11.55 -18.21
C GLY A 35 -0.33 11.61 -17.27
N VAL A 36 -0.34 10.82 -16.19
CA VAL A 36 -1.42 10.81 -15.19
C VAL A 36 -1.50 12.16 -14.49
N LEU A 37 -0.37 12.67 -13.99
CA LEU A 37 -0.33 13.86 -13.15
C LEU A 37 -0.76 15.15 -13.84
N THR A 38 -0.70 15.17 -15.17
CA THR A 38 -1.15 16.28 -16.03
C THR A 38 -2.61 16.15 -16.44
N THR A 39 -3.15 14.92 -16.44
CA THR A 39 -4.51 14.62 -16.90
C THR A 39 -5.51 14.67 -15.76
N LEU A 40 -5.11 14.17 -14.59
CA LEU A 40 -5.92 14.12 -13.38
C LEU A 40 -5.49 15.26 -12.44
N PRO A 41 -6.41 16.15 -12.01
CA PRO A 41 -6.09 17.29 -11.15
C PRO A 41 -5.99 16.93 -9.66
N ASP A 42 -6.19 15.67 -9.30
CA ASP A 42 -6.27 15.16 -7.94
C ASP A 42 -5.04 15.50 -7.09
N ALA A 43 -5.24 15.72 -5.78
CA ALA A 43 -4.17 16.03 -4.82
C ALA A 43 -3.38 14.77 -4.39
N SER A 44 -4.03 13.61 -4.46
CA SER A 44 -3.46 12.30 -4.20
C SER A 44 -3.98 11.28 -5.21
N PHE A 45 -3.19 10.24 -5.44
CA PHE A 45 -3.48 9.19 -6.39
C PHE A 45 -3.49 7.85 -5.68
N PRO A 46 -4.45 6.95 -5.98
CA PRO A 46 -4.43 5.62 -5.40
C PRO A 46 -3.28 4.80 -6.01
N VAL A 47 -2.68 3.93 -5.20
CA VAL A 47 -1.79 2.87 -5.66
C VAL A 47 -2.60 1.58 -5.69
N SER A 48 -3.30 1.35 -6.80
CA SER A 48 -4.26 0.26 -6.92
C SER A 48 -4.48 -0.14 -8.38
N ASP A 49 -5.11 -1.30 -8.58
CA ASP A 49 -5.86 -1.51 -9.82
C ASP A 49 -7.00 -0.47 -9.89
N ALA A 50 -7.32 0.01 -11.08
CA ALA A 50 -8.27 1.09 -11.27
C ALA A 50 -9.02 0.96 -12.60
N ARG A 51 -10.18 1.59 -12.66
CA ARG A 51 -10.94 1.81 -13.90
C ARG A 51 -11.11 3.30 -14.09
N PHE A 52 -11.03 3.74 -15.33
CA PHE A 52 -11.21 5.14 -15.67
C PHE A 52 -12.48 5.32 -16.49
N ARG A 53 -13.24 6.38 -16.19
CA ARG A 53 -14.48 6.71 -16.89
C ARG A 53 -14.41 8.14 -17.42
N PRO A 54 -14.59 8.34 -18.74
CA PRO A 54 -14.78 9.67 -19.30
C PRO A 54 -16.06 10.33 -18.76
N THR A 55 -15.96 11.59 -18.38
CA THR A 55 -17.07 12.48 -17.96
C THR A 55 -17.01 13.79 -18.74
N ALA A 56 -17.99 14.67 -18.55
CA ALA A 56 -17.99 16.00 -19.17
C ALA A 56 -16.81 16.87 -18.69
N GLU A 57 -16.34 16.66 -17.46
CA GLU A 57 -15.23 17.40 -16.86
C GLU A 57 -13.84 16.78 -17.12
N GLY A 58 -13.76 15.58 -17.70
CA GLY A 58 -12.50 14.90 -17.98
C GLY A 58 -12.52 13.39 -17.72
N LEU A 59 -11.46 12.85 -17.15
CA LEU A 59 -11.35 11.43 -16.80
C LEU A 59 -11.50 11.27 -15.29
N THR A 60 -12.37 10.36 -14.84
CA THR A 60 -12.54 10.03 -13.42
C THR A 60 -11.93 8.67 -13.09
N CYS A 61 -11.23 8.56 -11.97
CA CYS A 61 -10.61 7.33 -11.48
C CYS A 61 -11.55 6.60 -10.51
N HIS A 62 -11.74 5.29 -10.72
CA HIS A 62 -12.53 4.39 -9.89
C HIS A 62 -11.65 3.19 -9.49
N PRO A 63 -11.03 3.19 -8.30
CA PRO A 63 -10.22 2.07 -7.83
C PRO A 63 -11.00 0.76 -7.85
N HIS A 64 -10.30 -0.32 -8.21
CA HIS A 64 -10.86 -1.66 -8.21
C HIS A 64 -10.28 -2.46 -7.05
N GLY A 65 -11.11 -2.68 -6.01
CA GLY A 65 -10.69 -3.32 -4.77
C GLY A 65 -10.19 -2.34 -3.70
N PRO A 66 -9.61 -2.84 -2.59
CA PRO A 66 -9.16 -2.01 -1.49
C PRO A 66 -7.96 -1.15 -1.92
N VAL A 67 -7.96 0.11 -1.47
CA VAL A 67 -6.83 1.03 -1.65
C VAL A 67 -6.08 1.12 -0.32
N TYR A 68 -5.00 0.37 -0.21
CA TYR A 68 -4.17 0.40 1.00
C TYR A 68 -3.24 1.59 1.04
N PHE A 69 -2.75 2.03 -0.12
CA PHE A 69 -1.81 3.14 -0.21
C PHE A 69 -2.33 4.22 -1.17
N THR A 70 -2.17 5.46 -0.75
CA THR A 70 -2.29 6.65 -1.61
C THR A 70 -0.94 7.34 -1.68
N ILE A 71 -0.73 8.08 -2.77
CA ILE A 71 0.44 8.92 -2.95
C ILE A 71 0.05 10.36 -3.22
N THR A 72 0.56 11.29 -2.41
CA THR A 72 0.34 12.72 -2.61
C THR A 72 1.17 13.25 -3.78
N ARG A 73 0.80 14.41 -4.34
CA ARG A 73 1.63 15.11 -5.34
C ARG A 73 3.05 15.47 -4.85
N ALA A 74 3.28 15.51 -3.54
CA ALA A 74 4.60 15.75 -2.95
C ALA A 74 5.46 14.47 -2.86
N GLY A 75 4.91 13.31 -3.21
CA GLY A 75 5.62 12.02 -3.16
C GLY A 75 5.52 11.34 -1.81
N GLU A 76 4.59 11.76 -0.96
CA GLU A 76 4.36 11.14 0.34
C GLU A 76 3.41 9.96 0.18
N LEU A 77 3.85 8.79 0.64
CA LEU A 77 2.99 7.62 0.77
C LEU A 77 2.17 7.73 2.05
N GLU A 78 0.91 7.33 1.95
CA GLU A 78 -0.07 7.36 3.03
C GLU A 78 -0.81 6.02 3.09
N LEU A 79 -1.27 5.65 4.30
CA LEU A 79 -2.29 4.60 4.43
C LEU A 79 -3.62 5.22 4.02
N GLY A 80 -4.44 4.49 3.25
CA GLY A 80 -5.61 5.02 2.53
C GLY A 80 -6.48 6.06 3.25
N THR A 81 -7.21 6.86 2.43
CA THR A 81 -8.11 8.02 2.70
C THR A 81 -7.53 9.43 2.46
N GLY A 82 -6.23 9.59 2.18
CA GLY A 82 -5.70 10.91 1.79
C GLY A 82 -5.69 11.96 2.90
N LEU A 83 -5.67 11.52 4.17
CA LEU A 83 -5.80 12.40 5.34
C LEU A 83 -4.51 13.15 5.72
N GLY A 84 -3.40 12.99 4.98
CA GLY A 84 -2.15 13.69 5.28
C GLY A 84 -1.37 13.12 6.47
N VAL A 85 -1.69 11.89 6.92
CA VAL A 85 -0.96 11.24 8.00
C VAL A 85 0.22 10.45 7.42
N PRO A 86 1.47 10.69 7.86
CA PRO A 86 2.62 9.93 7.40
C PRO A 86 2.41 8.43 7.56
N LEU A 87 2.77 7.66 6.52
CA LEU A 87 2.57 6.20 6.52
C LEU A 87 3.12 5.52 7.78
N THR A 88 4.29 5.93 8.25
CA THR A 88 4.94 5.38 9.46
C THR A 88 4.14 5.53 10.74
N GLU A 89 3.28 6.54 10.83
CA GLU A 89 2.37 6.72 11.96
C GLU A 89 1.06 5.95 11.74
N ALA A 90 0.55 5.99 10.51
CA ALA A 90 -0.71 5.37 10.15
C ALA A 90 -0.66 3.83 10.24
N ILE A 91 0.48 3.20 9.95
CA ILE A 91 0.58 1.74 9.90
C ILE A 91 0.83 1.05 11.24
N ILE A 92 1.11 1.79 12.31
CA ILE A 92 1.53 1.20 13.61
C ILE A 92 0.54 0.14 14.11
N ARG A 93 -0.78 0.37 13.94
CA ARG A 93 -1.83 -0.56 14.39
C ARG A 93 -1.99 -1.80 13.52
N TYR A 94 -1.32 -1.81 12.37
CA TYR A 94 -1.50 -2.79 11.31
C TYR A 94 -0.23 -3.59 11.05
N VAL A 95 0.88 -3.25 11.70
CA VAL A 95 2.18 -3.90 11.56
C VAL A 95 2.43 -4.86 12.71
N GLN A 96 2.73 -6.11 12.35
CA GLN A 96 3.27 -7.12 13.25
C GLN A 96 4.79 -7.22 13.09
N LEU A 97 5.51 -7.40 14.20
CA LEU A 97 6.92 -7.80 14.18
C LEU A 97 7.00 -9.33 14.13
N ALA A 98 7.67 -9.87 13.12
CA ALA A 98 7.92 -11.30 12.99
C ALA A 98 9.22 -11.55 12.23
N ARG A 99 9.63 -12.81 12.06
CA ARG A 99 10.70 -13.18 11.13
C ARG A 99 10.08 -13.69 9.84
N GLU A 100 10.74 -13.43 8.71
CA GLU A 100 10.33 -13.85 7.37
C GLU A 100 10.07 -15.36 7.32
N GLN A 101 10.89 -16.13 8.04
CA GLN A 101 10.80 -17.59 8.18
C GLN A 101 9.53 -18.05 8.92
N ASP A 102 9.00 -17.21 9.81
CA ASP A 102 7.81 -17.52 10.62
C ASP A 102 6.52 -17.07 9.91
N LEU A 103 6.62 -16.34 8.78
CA LEU A 103 5.47 -15.82 8.05
C LEU A 103 4.71 -16.92 7.31
N GLU A 104 5.39 -17.98 6.85
CA GLU A 104 4.74 -19.10 6.17
C GLU A 104 3.77 -19.89 7.09
N ASP A 105 3.93 -19.76 8.41
CA ASP A 105 3.15 -20.45 9.45
C ASP A 105 2.18 -19.52 10.21
N ALA A 106 2.17 -18.22 9.91
CA ALA A 106 1.29 -17.26 10.56
C ALA A 106 -0.17 -17.46 10.10
N GLY A 107 -0.91 -18.25 10.89
CA GLY A 107 -2.35 -18.47 10.74
C GLY A 107 -3.15 -17.17 10.83
N ASP A 108 -4.40 -17.22 10.36
CA ASP A 108 -5.32 -16.09 10.35
C ASP A 108 -5.55 -15.52 11.77
N GLU A 109 -4.88 -14.42 12.11
CA GLU A 109 -5.27 -13.60 13.25
C GLU A 109 -6.47 -12.72 12.85
N GLU A 110 -7.55 -12.80 13.63
CA GLU A 110 -8.80 -12.07 13.45
C GLU A 110 -8.57 -10.59 13.14
N GLY A 111 -8.94 -10.17 11.92
CA GLY A 111 -8.73 -8.82 11.41
C GLY A 111 -9.82 -7.86 11.88
N ALA A 112 -9.44 -6.60 12.14
CA ALA A 112 -10.32 -5.56 12.65
C ALA A 112 -11.60 -5.37 11.81
N THR A 113 -12.69 -5.05 12.51
CA THR A 113 -14.07 -4.89 12.00
C THR A 113 -14.31 -3.60 11.19
N GLU A 114 -13.32 -3.13 10.44
CA GLU A 114 -13.42 -1.89 9.64
C GLU A 114 -14.06 -2.17 8.24
N GLU A 115 -14.65 -1.14 7.63
CA GLU A 115 -15.45 -1.22 6.38
C GLU A 115 -14.66 -1.76 5.17
N PHE A 116 -13.34 -1.84 5.30
CA PHE A 116 -12.42 -2.60 4.47
C PHE A 116 -11.50 -3.42 5.38
N PRO A 117 -11.11 -4.66 5.01
CA PRO A 117 -10.15 -5.40 5.82
C PRO A 117 -8.86 -4.59 5.87
N PRO A 118 -8.39 -4.20 7.07
CA PRO A 118 -7.17 -3.42 7.19
C PRO A 118 -6.00 -4.16 6.55
N PRO A 119 -5.02 -3.45 5.98
CA PRO A 119 -3.83 -4.10 5.44
C PRO A 119 -3.13 -4.83 6.59
N ARG A 120 -2.90 -6.13 6.44
CA ARG A 120 -2.01 -6.85 7.37
C ARG A 120 -0.59 -6.64 6.90
N LEU A 121 0.20 -5.97 7.71
CA LEU A 121 1.60 -5.65 7.42
C LEU A 121 2.51 -6.41 8.38
N VAL A 122 3.66 -6.83 7.90
CA VAL A 122 4.67 -7.50 8.71
C VAL A 122 6.01 -6.84 8.50
N LEU A 123 6.61 -6.35 9.58
CA LEU A 123 7.96 -5.83 9.60
C LEU A 123 8.91 -6.93 10.08
N ASP A 124 9.75 -7.39 9.16
CA ASP A 124 10.70 -8.44 9.44
C ASP A 124 11.78 -7.95 10.43
N THR A 125 11.98 -8.73 11.49
CA THR A 125 12.85 -8.35 12.60
C THR A 125 14.35 -8.46 12.30
N GLU A 126 14.74 -9.19 11.25
CA GLU A 126 16.14 -9.43 10.88
C GLU A 126 16.62 -8.49 9.75
N THR A 127 15.82 -8.35 8.71
CA THR A 127 16.09 -7.62 7.47
C THR A 127 15.47 -6.24 7.45
N SER A 128 14.55 -5.93 8.38
CA SER A 128 13.76 -4.70 8.40
C SER A 128 12.92 -4.48 7.13
N ARG A 129 12.63 -5.55 6.38
CA ARG A 129 11.74 -5.48 5.22
C ARG A 129 10.29 -5.44 5.67
N LEU A 130 9.49 -4.60 5.03
CA LEU A 130 8.04 -4.54 5.26
C LEU A 130 7.33 -5.36 4.18
N TYR A 131 6.48 -6.28 4.62
CA TYR A 131 5.63 -7.13 3.79
C TYR A 131 4.16 -6.75 3.98
N ILE A 132 3.36 -6.94 2.93
CA ILE A 132 1.90 -6.87 2.97
C ILE A 132 1.33 -8.25 2.67
N VAL A 133 0.33 -8.64 3.45
CA VAL A 133 -0.41 -9.87 3.22
C VAL A 133 -1.37 -9.68 2.04
N ALA A 134 -1.16 -10.47 1.00
CA ALA A 134 -2.08 -10.62 -0.10
C ALA A 134 -2.84 -11.95 0.07
N VAL A 135 -4.15 -11.86 0.33
CA VAL A 135 -5.03 -13.02 0.27
C VAL A 135 -5.53 -13.15 -1.16
N SER A 136 -5.23 -14.27 -1.83
CA SER A 136 -5.77 -14.54 -3.16
C SER A 136 -7.31 -14.56 -3.10
N ARG A 137 -7.95 -13.75 -3.95
CA ARG A 137 -9.42 -13.76 -4.11
C ARG A 137 -9.94 -14.99 -4.85
N ALA A 138 -9.05 -15.78 -5.46
CA ALA A 138 -9.41 -16.92 -6.29
C ALA A 138 -9.68 -18.16 -5.42
N HIS A 139 -10.91 -18.25 -4.91
CA HIS A 139 -11.72 -19.48 -4.70
C HIS A 139 -11.12 -20.73 -4.02
N GLU A 140 -9.95 -20.66 -3.39
CA GLU A 140 -9.44 -21.76 -2.57
C GLU A 140 -9.59 -21.42 -1.07
N PRO A 141 -10.47 -22.11 -0.33
CA PRO A 141 -10.63 -21.92 1.12
C PRO A 141 -9.40 -22.35 1.95
N LYS A 142 -8.26 -22.63 1.29
CA LYS A 142 -6.97 -23.02 1.87
C LYS A 142 -5.78 -22.31 1.22
N SER A 143 -5.99 -21.26 0.42
CA SER A 143 -4.88 -20.50 -0.13
C SER A 143 -4.11 -19.86 1.03
N ARG A 144 -2.87 -20.27 1.24
CA ARG A 144 -2.00 -19.64 2.23
C ARG A 144 -1.86 -18.14 1.91
N PRO A 145 -1.86 -17.26 2.93
CA PRO A 145 -1.57 -15.85 2.72
C PRO A 145 -0.19 -15.70 2.03
N SER A 146 -0.15 -14.90 0.97
CA SER A 146 1.11 -14.54 0.30
C SER A 146 1.67 -13.28 0.94
N PHE A 147 2.91 -13.33 1.42
CA PHE A 147 3.62 -12.15 1.93
C PHE A 147 4.41 -11.52 0.78
N ILE A 148 4.01 -10.33 0.37
CA ILE A 148 4.63 -9.61 -0.74
C ILE A 148 5.40 -8.43 -0.16
N PRO A 149 6.68 -8.20 -0.51
CA PRO A 149 7.38 -6.97 -0.12
C PRO A 149 6.55 -5.73 -0.52
N VAL A 150 6.41 -4.76 0.38
CA VAL A 150 5.61 -3.55 0.14
C VAL A 150 6.12 -2.78 -1.08
N GLU A 151 7.44 -2.78 -1.34
CA GLU A 151 8.01 -2.21 -2.56
C GLU A 151 7.44 -2.88 -3.81
N GLN A 152 7.46 -4.22 -3.87
CA GLN A 152 6.94 -4.98 -4.99
C GLN A 152 5.43 -4.74 -5.15
N TYR A 153 4.66 -4.79 -4.07
CA TYR A 153 3.22 -4.53 -4.11
C TYR A 153 2.90 -3.14 -4.69
N ILE A 154 3.58 -2.10 -4.21
CA ILE A 154 3.36 -0.72 -4.70
C ILE A 154 3.72 -0.59 -6.17
N GLN A 155 4.85 -1.18 -6.60
CA GLN A 155 5.28 -1.16 -7.99
C GLN A 155 4.26 -1.85 -8.91
N GLU A 156 3.82 -3.07 -8.57
CA GLU A 156 2.84 -3.82 -9.36
C GLU A 156 1.50 -3.08 -9.47
N ARG A 157 1.02 -2.51 -8.36
CA ARG A 157 -0.25 -1.77 -8.35
C ARG A 157 -0.17 -0.45 -9.10
N ALA A 158 0.93 0.28 -8.99
CA ALA A 158 1.16 1.50 -9.77
C ALA A 158 1.21 1.20 -11.28
N GLN A 159 1.79 0.07 -11.67
CA GLN A 159 1.82 -0.36 -13.05
C GLN A 159 0.42 -0.69 -13.58
N LEU A 160 -0.40 -1.44 -12.83
CA LEU A 160 -1.79 -1.71 -13.19
C LEU A 160 -2.62 -0.43 -13.34
N PHE A 161 -2.44 0.54 -12.44
CA PHE A 161 -3.05 1.85 -12.55
C PHE A 161 -2.70 2.54 -13.88
N VAL A 162 -1.42 2.56 -14.23
CA VAL A 162 -0.93 3.17 -15.48
C VAL A 162 -1.47 2.45 -16.71
N GLU A 163 -1.53 1.12 -16.70
CA GLU A 163 -2.07 0.33 -17.80
C GLU A 163 -3.55 0.63 -18.03
N ALA A 164 -4.35 0.65 -16.95
CA ALA A 164 -5.75 1.02 -17.02
C ALA A 164 -5.95 2.47 -17.49
N PHE A 165 -5.09 3.39 -17.05
CA PHE A 165 -5.14 4.80 -17.48
C PHE A 165 -4.88 4.93 -18.98
N ARG A 166 -3.84 4.25 -19.48
CA ARG A 166 -3.50 4.23 -20.91
C ARG A 166 -4.58 3.58 -21.75
N ALA A 167 -5.23 2.53 -21.26
CA ALA A 167 -6.30 1.85 -21.98
C ALA A 167 -7.59 2.69 -22.10
N ALA A 168 -7.79 3.67 -21.22
CA ALA A 168 -8.98 4.52 -21.20
C ALA A 168 -8.82 5.86 -21.94
N ARG A 169 -7.64 6.11 -22.51
CA ARG A 169 -7.29 7.34 -23.23
C ARG A 169 -7.15 7.06 -24.73
#